data_AF-Q5DGS5-F1
#
_entry.id   AF-Q5DGS5-F1
#
_cell.length_a   1.000
_cell.length_b   1.000
_cell.length_c   1.000
_cell.angle_alpha   90.00
_cell.angle_beta   90.00
_cell.angle_gamma   90.00
#
_symmetry.space_group_name_H-M   'P 1'
#
loop_
_entity.id
_entity.type
_entity.pdbx_description
1 polymer ?
#
loop_
_entity_poly.entity_id
_entity_poly.type
_entity_poly.pdbx_seq_one_letter_code
_entity_poly.pdbx_strand_id
1 'polypeptide(L)'
;MPSKLSKWLSAYKPSSRESMDELIAWMYSSNKLVDDVEETFEKLISSNIVSDVCQRLFVFYKSGLPALQNFVVLLLPSLLHSYLCHSYEDNSSSSQAKKIVSNMPDSSQSFLISLSLLESCLLGICNYYLLKTGPLKGGSEGSGSDTTNFRLPSLTTPSVYHNPVSMKETIERSEANVKD
;
A
#
# COMPACT_ATOMS: atom_id res chain seq x y z
N MET A 1 -26.79 15.68 1.30
CA MET A 1 -26.32 15.05 0.03
C MET A 1 -25.50 13.83 0.41
N PRO A 2 -25.65 12.66 -0.24
CA PRO A 2 -24.79 11.52 0.04
C PRO A 2 -23.33 11.94 -0.17
N SER A 3 -22.44 11.58 0.75
CA SER A 3 -21.01 11.83 0.64
C SER A 3 -20.48 11.20 -0.66
N LYS A 4 -19.38 11.73 -1.23
CA LYS A 4 -18.80 11.13 -2.44
C LYS A 4 -18.35 9.69 -2.16
N LEU A 5 -18.00 9.40 -0.91
CA LEU A 5 -17.78 8.06 -0.38
C LEU A 5 -18.97 7.11 -0.62
N SER A 6 -20.20 7.51 -0.27
CA SER A 6 -21.40 6.70 -0.51
C SER A 6 -21.60 6.42 -2.00
N LYS A 7 -21.42 7.45 -2.84
CA LYS A 7 -21.52 7.30 -4.30
C LYS A 7 -20.46 6.33 -4.82
N TRP A 8 -19.23 6.42 -4.32
CA TRP A 8 -18.13 5.54 -4.69
C TRP A 8 -18.40 4.08 -4.31
N LEU A 9 -18.87 3.83 -3.08
CA LEU A 9 -19.18 2.49 -2.59
C LEU A 9 -20.26 1.82 -3.45
N SER A 10 -21.28 2.57 -3.89
CA SER A 10 -22.38 2.08 -4.74
C SER A 10 -22.05 2.00 -6.24
N ALA A 11 -21.10 2.81 -6.73
CA ALA A 11 -20.74 2.83 -8.15
C ALA A 11 -19.93 1.60 -8.59
N TYR A 12 -19.31 0.88 -7.64
CA TYR A 12 -18.53 -0.30 -7.96
C TYR A 12 -19.39 -1.46 -8.48
N LYS A 13 -19.17 -1.82 -9.75
CA LYS A 13 -19.80 -2.95 -10.42
C LYS A 13 -18.72 -3.82 -11.09
N PRO A 14 -18.29 -4.93 -10.47
CA PRO A 14 -17.21 -5.76 -10.99
C PRO A 14 -17.57 -6.51 -12.29
N SER A 15 -18.85 -6.53 -12.67
CA SER A 15 -19.35 -7.29 -13.82
C SER A 15 -19.13 -6.61 -15.18
N SER A 16 -18.78 -5.32 -15.24
CA SER A 16 -18.56 -4.60 -16.50
C SER A 16 -17.26 -3.80 -16.49
N ARG A 17 -16.38 -4.07 -17.46
CA ARG A 17 -15.10 -3.38 -17.62
C ARG A 17 -15.27 -1.90 -17.94
N GLU A 18 -16.23 -1.55 -18.80
CA GLU A 18 -16.55 -0.16 -19.12
C GLU A 18 -16.96 0.63 -17.87
N SER A 19 -17.79 0.01 -17.00
CA SER A 19 -18.18 0.64 -15.74
C SER A 19 -17.01 0.79 -14.76
N MET A 20 -16.00 -0.09 -14.81
CA MET A 20 -14.78 0.05 -14.01
C MET A 20 -13.89 1.18 -14.54
N ASP A 21 -13.76 1.33 -15.85
CA ASP A 21 -12.96 2.39 -16.46
C ASP A 21 -13.60 3.78 -16.19
N GLU A 22 -14.94 3.88 -16.27
CA GLU A 22 -15.68 5.09 -15.86
C GLU A 22 -15.49 5.41 -14.38
N LEU A 23 -15.54 4.39 -13.51
CA LEU A 23 -15.30 4.55 -12.08
C LEU A 23 -13.88 5.07 -11.82
N ILE A 24 -12.86 4.49 -12.47
CA ILE A 24 -11.47 4.93 -12.36
C ILE A 24 -11.35 6.38 -12.79
N ALA A 25 -11.86 6.74 -13.97
CA ALA A 25 -11.82 8.11 -14.47
C ALA A 25 -12.48 9.09 -13.48
N TRP A 26 -13.62 8.71 -12.90
CA TRP A 26 -14.32 9.50 -11.90
C TRP A 26 -13.54 9.64 -10.59
N MET A 27 -12.92 8.55 -10.10
CA MET A 27 -12.11 8.55 -8.87
C MET A 27 -10.95 9.53 -8.97
N TYR A 28 -10.16 9.44 -10.05
CA TYR A 28 -9.00 10.32 -10.27
C TYR A 28 -9.38 11.77 -10.60
N SER A 29 -10.60 12.01 -11.07
CA SER A 29 -11.13 13.37 -11.26
C SER A 29 -11.68 13.99 -9.97
N SER A 30 -11.91 13.18 -8.92
CA SER A 30 -12.60 13.61 -7.71
C SER A 30 -11.63 13.76 -6.53
N ASN A 31 -11.01 14.94 -6.40
CA ASN A 31 -10.08 15.24 -5.28
C ASN A 31 -10.70 14.98 -3.90
N LYS A 32 -11.96 15.39 -3.71
CA LYS A 32 -12.68 15.19 -2.44
C LYS A 32 -12.92 13.73 -2.03
N LEU A 33 -12.75 12.76 -2.95
CA LEU A 33 -12.93 11.34 -2.58
C LEU A 33 -11.81 10.88 -1.66
N VAL A 34 -10.57 11.31 -1.93
CA VAL A 34 -9.42 10.97 -1.10
C VAL A 34 -9.62 11.56 0.29
N ASP A 35 -9.95 12.86 0.37
CA ASP A 35 -10.25 13.54 1.62
C ASP A 35 -11.35 12.82 2.43
N ASP A 36 -12.48 12.48 1.80
CA ASP A 36 -13.59 11.77 2.46
C ASP A 36 -13.16 10.39 3.00
N VAL A 37 -12.28 9.68 2.29
CA VAL A 37 -11.78 8.35 2.68
C VAL A 37 -10.77 8.49 3.84
N GLU A 38 -9.87 9.47 3.78
CA GLU A 38 -8.91 9.74 4.85
C GLU A 38 -9.60 10.19 6.14
N GLU A 39 -10.59 11.08 6.03
CA GLU A 39 -11.43 11.50 7.16
C GLU A 39 -12.16 10.31 7.80
N THR A 40 -12.56 9.33 6.99
CA THR A 40 -13.19 8.09 7.50
C THR A 40 -12.22 7.26 8.34
N PHE A 41 -10.95 7.19 7.96
CA PHE A 41 -9.92 6.48 8.74
C PHE A 41 -9.54 7.24 10.02
N GLU A 42 -9.41 8.56 9.94
CA GLU A 42 -9.00 9.38 11.08
C GLU A 42 -10.08 9.36 12.17
N LYS A 43 -11.35 9.55 11.78
CA LYS A 43 -12.45 9.74 12.75
C LYS A 43 -13.11 8.45 13.20
N LEU A 44 -12.91 7.32 12.50
CA LEU A 44 -13.51 6.02 12.80
C LEU A 44 -15.01 6.09 13.16
N ILE A 45 -15.76 6.93 12.43
CA ILE A 45 -17.11 7.38 12.81
C ILE A 45 -18.13 6.23 12.86
N SER A 46 -18.00 5.26 11.96
CA SER A 46 -18.91 4.12 11.85
C SER A 46 -18.17 2.88 11.37
N SER A 47 -18.23 1.81 12.17
CA SER A 47 -17.62 0.51 11.85
C SER A 47 -18.13 -0.08 10.54
N ASN A 48 -19.40 0.15 10.19
CA ASN A 48 -19.98 -0.32 8.93
C ASN A 48 -19.32 0.35 7.72
N ILE A 49 -19.17 1.68 7.76
CA ILE A 49 -18.54 2.44 6.65
C ILE A 49 -17.07 2.05 6.55
N VAL A 50 -16.37 1.97 7.68
CA VAL A 50 -14.97 1.54 7.73
C VAL A 50 -14.81 0.13 7.13
N SER A 51 -15.70 -0.80 7.49
CA SER A 51 -15.72 -2.15 6.92
C SER A 51 -15.88 -2.13 5.40
N ASP A 52 -16.87 -1.39 4.89
CA ASP A 52 -17.14 -1.29 3.45
C ASP A 52 -15.95 -0.70 2.68
N VAL A 53 -15.32 0.34 3.23
CA VAL A 53 -14.14 0.99 2.65
C VAL A 53 -12.94 0.03 2.66
N CYS A 54 -12.64 -0.60 3.80
CA CYS A 54 -11.55 -1.57 3.93
C CYS A 54 -11.73 -2.77 2.99
N GLN A 55 -12.95 -3.31 2.89
CA GLN A 55 -13.27 -4.40 1.96
C GLN A 55 -13.10 -3.95 0.51
N ARG A 56 -13.57 -2.75 0.17
CA ARG A 56 -13.43 -2.18 -1.19
C ARG A 56 -11.96 -1.99 -1.56
N LEU A 57 -11.15 -1.41 -0.68
CA LEU A 57 -9.71 -1.23 -0.89
C LEU A 57 -9.00 -2.56 -1.08
N PHE A 58 -9.32 -3.57 -0.27
CA PHE A 58 -8.72 -4.89 -0.43
C PHE A 58 -9.09 -5.53 -1.78
N VAL A 59 -10.34 -5.41 -2.21
CA VAL A 59 -10.78 -5.89 -3.54
C VAL A 59 -10.06 -5.14 -4.67
N PHE A 60 -9.89 -3.82 -4.56
CA PHE A 60 -9.16 -3.00 -5.53
C PHE A 60 -7.70 -3.44 -5.62
N TYR A 61 -7.06 -3.68 -4.49
CA TYR A 61 -5.69 -4.16 -4.46
C TYR A 61 -5.54 -5.55 -5.10
N LYS A 62 -6.50 -6.44 -4.85
CA LYS A 62 -6.52 -7.80 -5.43
C LYS A 62 -6.89 -7.83 -6.92
N SER A 63 -7.52 -6.78 -7.46
CA SER A 63 -8.03 -6.74 -8.84
C SER A 63 -6.96 -6.93 -9.92
N GLY A 64 -5.70 -6.57 -9.63
CA GLY A 64 -4.62 -6.59 -10.60
C GLY A 64 -4.62 -5.40 -11.58
N LEU A 65 -5.59 -4.48 -11.49
CA LEU A 65 -5.64 -3.28 -12.31
C LEU A 65 -4.72 -2.20 -11.71
N PRO A 66 -3.68 -1.72 -12.43
CA PRO A 66 -2.71 -0.77 -11.89
C PRO A 66 -3.34 0.51 -11.33
N ALA A 67 -4.37 1.05 -11.99
CA ALA A 67 -5.04 2.26 -11.53
C ALA A 67 -5.76 2.08 -10.17
N LEU A 68 -6.38 0.92 -9.94
CA LEU A 68 -7.03 0.63 -8.66
C LEU A 68 -6.00 0.28 -7.57
N GLN A 69 -4.96 -0.45 -7.93
CA GLN A 69 -3.86 -0.77 -7.01
C GLN A 69 -3.14 0.50 -6.55
N ASN A 70 -2.81 1.41 -7.45
CA ASN A 70 -2.17 2.69 -7.13
C ASN A 70 -3.04 3.56 -6.24
N PHE A 71 -4.36 3.54 -6.45
CA PHE A 71 -5.28 4.26 -5.57
C PHE A 71 -5.24 3.71 -4.13
N VAL A 72 -5.19 2.39 -3.95
CA VAL A 72 -5.04 1.79 -2.61
C VAL A 72 -3.68 2.13 -2.01
N VAL A 73 -2.61 2.03 -2.79
CA VAL A 73 -1.23 2.35 -2.34
C VAL A 73 -1.11 3.81 -1.91
N LEU A 74 -1.79 4.73 -2.60
CA LEU A 74 -1.85 6.14 -2.23
C LEU A 74 -2.44 6.37 -0.83
N LEU A 75 -3.44 5.56 -0.45
CA LEU A 75 -4.15 5.67 0.82
C LEU A 75 -3.49 4.89 1.98
N LEU A 76 -2.51 4.03 1.69
CA LEU A 76 -1.83 3.20 2.70
C LEU A 76 -1.17 4.02 3.83
N PRO A 77 -0.47 5.14 3.55
CA PRO A 77 0.12 5.96 4.61
C PRO A 77 -0.94 6.48 5.59
N SER A 78 -2.07 6.96 5.08
CA SER A 78 -3.18 7.52 5.88
C SER A 78 -3.88 6.43 6.70
N LEU A 79 -4.06 5.25 6.12
CA LEU A 79 -4.60 4.06 6.80
C LEU A 79 -3.69 3.60 7.94
N LEU A 80 -2.38 3.50 7.68
CA LEU A 80 -1.37 3.11 8.66
C LEU A 80 -1.24 4.14 9.78
N HIS A 81 -1.18 5.42 9.43
CA HIS A 81 -1.13 6.52 10.41
C HIS A 81 -2.32 6.46 11.36
N SER A 82 -3.54 6.34 10.82
CA SER A 82 -4.76 6.25 11.62
C SER A 82 -4.74 5.04 12.56
N TYR A 83 -4.34 3.87 12.07
CA TYR A 83 -4.18 2.68 12.91
C TYR A 83 -3.17 2.89 14.04
N LEU A 84 -1.97 3.40 13.73
CA LEU A 84 -0.90 3.59 14.71
C LEU A 84 -1.26 4.64 15.78
N CYS A 85 -1.86 5.76 15.39
CA CYS A 85 -2.33 6.78 16.34
C CYS A 85 -3.34 6.21 17.32
N HIS A 86 -4.37 5.53 16.82
CA HIS A 86 -5.43 4.97 17.67
C HIS A 86 -4.96 3.77 18.51
N SER A 87 -4.05 2.95 17.99
CA SER A 87 -3.42 1.86 18.74
C SER A 87 -2.55 2.35 19.90
N TYR A 88 -1.85 3.48 19.71
CA TYR A 88 -1.04 4.09 20.77
C TYR A 88 -1.90 4.69 21.90
N GLU A 89 -3.00 5.37 21.56
CA GLU A 89 -3.90 5.99 22.54
C GLU A 89 -4.59 4.95 23.45
N ASP A 90 -4.96 3.79 22.92
CA ASP A 90 -5.51 2.67 23.71
C ASP A 90 -4.48 2.15 24.75
N ASN A 91 -3.20 2.12 24.38
CA ASN A 91 -2.13 1.73 25.31
C ASN A 91 -1.82 2.80 26.37
N SER A 92 -1.92 4.09 26.02
CA SER A 92 -1.69 5.20 26.95
C SER A 92 -2.84 5.36 27.95
N SER A 93 -4.08 5.12 27.52
CA SER A 93 -5.28 5.19 28.37
C SER A 93 -5.54 3.89 29.16
N SER A 94 -5.01 2.74 28.73
CA SER A 94 -5.13 1.46 29.46
C SER A 94 -4.20 1.31 30.67
N SER A 95 -3.30 2.28 30.94
CA SER A 95 -2.53 2.32 32.19
C SER A 95 -3.38 2.55 33.46
N GLN A 96 -4.72 2.71 33.34
CA GLN A 96 -5.66 2.67 34.47
C GLN A 96 -6.69 1.52 34.45
N ALA A 97 -6.56 0.52 33.56
CA ALA A 97 -7.62 -0.49 33.39
C ALA A 97 -7.18 -1.94 33.66
N LYS A 98 -6.56 -2.20 34.82
CA LYS A 98 -6.62 -3.55 35.45
C LYS A 98 -7.83 -3.64 36.38
N LYS A 99 -9.04 -3.64 35.83
CA LYS A 99 -10.22 -4.29 36.45
C LYS A 99 -11.43 -4.27 35.53
N ILE A 100 -12.05 -5.44 35.41
CA ILE A 100 -13.46 -5.67 35.02
C ILE A 100 -13.71 -5.78 33.52
N VAL A 101 -13.50 -7.01 33.04
CA VAL A 101 -14.35 -7.61 32.00
C VAL A 101 -15.79 -7.56 32.51
N SER A 102 -16.64 -6.68 31.97
CA SER A 102 -18.05 -6.97 31.65
C SER A 102 -18.93 -5.77 31.27
N ASN A 103 -18.56 -4.50 31.55
CA ASN A 103 -19.42 -3.35 31.20
C ASN A 103 -18.64 -2.24 30.48
N MET A 104 -18.37 -2.41 29.19
CA MET A 104 -17.76 -1.38 28.33
C MET A 104 -18.88 -0.71 27.51
N PRO A 105 -18.95 0.64 27.42
CA PRO A 105 -20.02 1.32 26.67
C PRO A 105 -19.97 0.99 25.16
N ASP A 106 -21.14 0.89 24.51
CA ASP A 106 -21.29 0.52 23.09
C ASP A 106 -20.40 1.33 22.13
N SER A 107 -20.14 2.60 22.45
CA SER A 107 -19.26 3.47 21.66
C SER A 107 -17.81 3.00 21.63
N SER A 108 -17.29 2.46 22.74
CA SER A 108 -15.92 1.95 22.81
C SER A 108 -15.78 0.62 22.08
N GLN A 109 -16.84 -0.20 22.04
CA GLN A 109 -16.83 -1.44 21.27
C GLN A 109 -16.79 -1.16 19.76
N SER A 110 -17.59 -0.21 19.28
CA SER A 110 -17.60 0.20 17.86
C SER A 110 -16.24 0.73 17.39
N PHE A 111 -15.53 1.46 18.26
CA PHE A 111 -14.18 1.95 17.99
C PHE A 111 -13.17 0.81 17.86
N LEU A 112 -13.13 -0.13 18.82
CA LEU A 112 -12.23 -1.29 18.76
C LEU A 112 -12.49 -2.19 17.54
N ILE A 113 -13.78 -2.38 17.19
CA ILE A 113 -14.15 -3.09 15.95
C ILE A 113 -13.59 -2.36 14.73
N SER A 114 -13.75 -1.04 14.65
CA SER A 114 -13.22 -0.24 13.53
C SER A 114 -11.70 -0.34 13.44
N LEU A 115 -10.99 -0.28 14.57
CA LEU A 115 -9.54 -0.43 14.62
C LEU A 115 -9.10 -1.83 14.13
N SER A 116 -9.81 -2.88 14.55
CA SER A 116 -9.54 -4.26 14.09
C SER A 116 -9.78 -4.45 12.58
N LEU A 117 -10.72 -3.71 12.00
CA LEU A 117 -10.98 -3.71 10.55
C LEU A 117 -9.84 -3.04 9.78
N LEU A 118 -9.30 -1.93 10.29
CA LEU A 118 -8.12 -1.28 9.73
C LEU A 118 -6.91 -2.23 9.74
N GLU A 119 -6.66 -2.88 10.88
CA GLU A 119 -5.58 -3.87 11.03
C GLU A 119 -5.75 -5.03 10.04
N SER A 120 -6.95 -5.59 9.97
CA SER A 120 -7.26 -6.69 9.06
C SER A 120 -7.08 -6.29 7.59
N CYS A 121 -7.42 -5.04 7.24
CA CYS A 121 -7.21 -4.50 5.90
C CYS A 121 -5.71 -4.39 5.58
N LEU A 122 -4.92 -3.79 6.47
CA LEU A 122 -3.47 -3.65 6.33
C LEU A 122 -2.78 -5.02 6.20
N LEU A 123 -3.09 -5.94 7.11
CA LEU A 123 -2.58 -7.32 7.07
C LEU A 123 -2.99 -8.03 5.78
N GLY A 124 -4.25 -7.86 5.33
CA GLY A 124 -4.73 -8.43 4.08
C GLY A 124 -3.91 -7.94 2.87
N ILE A 125 -3.67 -6.63 2.78
CA ILE A 125 -2.86 -6.02 1.72
C ILE A 125 -1.42 -6.53 1.79
N CYS A 126 -0.78 -6.51 2.96
CA CYS A 126 0.58 -6.99 3.16
C CYS A 126 0.73 -8.48 2.80
N ASN A 127 -0.17 -9.33 3.27
CA ASN A 127 -0.15 -10.75 2.98
C ASN A 127 -0.35 -11.02 1.49
N TYR A 128 -1.25 -10.30 0.82
CA TYR A 128 -1.43 -10.42 -0.63
C TYR A 128 -0.18 -9.97 -1.40
N TYR A 129 0.46 -8.88 -0.98
CA TYR A 129 1.72 -8.42 -1.56
C TYR A 129 2.79 -9.51 -1.44
N LEU A 130 3.04 -10.02 -0.24
CA LEU A 130 4.03 -11.08 0.02
C LEU A 130 3.74 -12.36 -0.74
N LEU A 131 2.47 -12.77 -0.85
CA LEU A 131 2.06 -13.94 -1.64
C LEU A 131 2.32 -13.74 -3.13
N LYS A 132 2.13 -12.52 -3.65
CA LYS A 132 2.37 -12.19 -5.06
C LYS A 132 3.86 -12.04 -5.38
N THR A 133 4.66 -11.53 -4.44
CA THR A 133 6.10 -11.28 -4.63
C THR A 133 7.01 -12.40 -4.08
N GLY A 134 6.46 -13.41 -3.42
CA GLY A 134 7.25 -14.43 -2.71
C GLY A 134 8.00 -15.42 -3.61
N PRO A 135 9.06 -16.11 -3.10
CA PRO A 135 9.94 -16.99 -3.89
C PRO A 135 9.31 -18.34 -4.31
N LEU A 136 8.03 -18.59 -4.02
CA LEU A 136 7.44 -19.93 -4.06
C LEU A 136 6.73 -20.30 -5.37
N LYS A 137 6.90 -19.51 -6.45
CA LYS A 137 6.46 -19.92 -7.78
C LYS A 137 7.64 -20.46 -8.60
N GLY A 138 8.26 -21.51 -8.08
CA GLY A 138 9.08 -22.41 -8.87
C GLY A 138 8.18 -23.24 -9.79
N GLY A 139 8.25 -22.98 -11.10
CA GLY A 139 7.60 -23.81 -12.11
C GLY A 139 6.40 -23.16 -12.78
N SER A 140 6.63 -22.17 -13.64
CA SER A 140 6.01 -22.06 -14.97
C SER A 140 6.59 -20.84 -15.65
N GLU A 141 7.12 -21.06 -16.84
CA GLU A 141 7.76 -20.10 -17.72
C GLU A 141 6.88 -18.84 -17.92
N GLY A 142 7.46 -17.65 -17.78
CA GLY A 142 6.87 -16.43 -18.38
C GLY A 142 6.57 -15.22 -17.48
N SER A 143 6.95 -15.18 -16.20
CA SER A 143 6.91 -13.93 -15.43
C SER A 143 7.88 -14.03 -14.26
N GLY A 144 9.05 -13.39 -14.40
CA GLY A 144 10.16 -13.49 -13.44
C GLY A 144 9.72 -13.12 -12.02
N SER A 145 10.19 -13.91 -11.05
CA SER A 145 10.08 -13.60 -9.63
C SER A 145 10.85 -12.30 -9.35
N ASP A 146 10.15 -11.26 -8.91
CA ASP A 146 10.76 -10.02 -8.37
C ASP A 146 11.34 -10.27 -6.97
N THR A 147 12.24 -11.26 -6.82
CA THR A 147 13.28 -11.10 -5.80
C THR A 147 14.07 -9.89 -6.24
N THR A 148 14.03 -8.80 -5.48
CA THR A 148 14.79 -7.57 -5.73
C THR A 148 16.29 -7.82 -5.52
N ASN A 149 16.85 -8.70 -6.35
CA ASN A 149 18.25 -9.03 -6.40
C ASN A 149 18.88 -7.96 -7.28
N PHE A 150 19.29 -6.86 -6.63
CA PHE A 150 20.09 -5.86 -7.32
C PHE A 150 21.51 -6.40 -7.42
N ARG A 151 21.97 -6.61 -8.65
CA ARG A 151 23.37 -6.90 -8.91
C ARG A 151 24.17 -5.62 -8.69
N LEU A 152 25.14 -5.65 -7.78
CA LEU A 152 26.05 -4.53 -7.59
C LEU A 152 26.82 -4.28 -8.89
N PRO A 153 26.81 -3.04 -9.42
CA PRO A 153 27.61 -2.68 -10.59
C PRO A 153 29.09 -2.89 -10.27
N SER A 154 29.83 -3.48 -11.21
CA SER A 154 31.29 -3.59 -11.10
C SER A 154 31.96 -2.79 -12.20
N LEU A 155 32.99 -2.04 -11.82
CA LEU A 155 33.86 -1.32 -12.77
C LEU A 155 34.72 -2.27 -13.60
N THR A 156 34.93 -3.51 -13.14
CA THR A 156 35.68 -4.54 -13.88
C THR A 156 34.83 -5.23 -14.94
N THR A 157 33.51 -5.04 -14.91
CA THR A 157 32.58 -5.57 -15.92
C THR A 157 32.14 -4.44 -16.85
N PRO A 158 32.01 -4.71 -18.17
CA PRO A 158 31.44 -3.73 -19.09
C PRO A 158 30.03 -3.35 -18.67
N SER A 159 29.71 -2.06 -18.79
CA SER A 159 28.38 -1.52 -18.55
C SER A 159 27.92 -0.69 -19.76
N VAL A 160 26.66 -0.25 -19.74
CA VAL A 160 26.11 0.68 -20.74
C VAL A 160 26.90 1.99 -20.81
N TYR A 161 27.60 2.36 -19.72
CA TYR A 161 28.32 3.63 -19.61
C TYR A 161 29.84 3.50 -19.78
N HIS A 162 30.42 2.31 -19.60
CA HIS A 162 31.88 2.16 -19.64
C HIS A 162 32.34 0.78 -20.09
N ASN A 163 33.47 0.74 -20.80
CA ASN A 163 34.18 -0.48 -21.14
C ASN A 163 35.47 -0.57 -20.29
N PRO A 164 35.68 -1.62 -19.49
CA PRO A 164 36.84 -1.74 -18.59
C PRO A 164 38.19 -1.69 -19.31
N VAL A 165 38.24 -2.06 -20.60
CA VAL A 165 39.48 -2.00 -21.41
C VAL A 165 39.94 -0.55 -21.63
N SER A 166 39.00 0.38 -21.84
CA SER A 166 39.32 1.80 -22.08
C SER A 166 39.87 2.49 -20.83
N MET A 167 39.44 2.08 -19.63
CA MET A 167 39.97 2.62 -18.38
C MET A 167 41.43 2.20 -18.16
N LYS A 168 41.77 0.95 -18.50
CA LYS A 168 43.13 0.44 -18.35
C LYS A 168 44.11 1.20 -19.25
N GLU A 169 43.72 1.46 -20.50
CA GLU A 169 44.51 2.27 -21.43
C GLU A 169 44.65 3.73 -21.01
N THR A 170 43.63 4.30 -20.36
CA THR A 170 43.67 5.70 -19.88
C THR A 170 44.59 5.83 -18.66
N ILE A 171 44.54 4.88 -17.74
CA ILE A 171 45.42 4.85 -16.56
C ILE A 171 46.88 4.63 -16.98
N GLU A 172 47.15 3.66 -17.86
CA GLU A 172 48.50 3.39 -18.36
C GLU A 172 49.08 4.59 -19.14
N ARG A 173 48.26 5.32 -19.93
CA ARG A 173 48.70 6.57 -20.58
C ARG A 173 48.99 7.70 -19.58
N SER A 174 48.22 7.80 -18.49
CA SER A 174 48.44 8.83 -17.47
C SER A 174 49.70 8.59 -16.64
N GLU A 175 50.04 7.32 -16.36
CA GLU A 175 51.27 6.97 -15.62
C GLU A 175 52.53 7.14 -16.47
N ALA A 176 52.45 6.92 -17.78
CA ALA A 176 53.55 7.17 -18.70
C ALA A 176 53.89 8.67 -18.80
N ASN A 177 52.87 9.55 -18.75
CA ASN A 177 53.03 10.99 -18.93
C ASN A 177 53.48 11.75 -17.65
N VAL A 178 53.63 11.05 -16.52
CA VAL A 178 54.12 11.62 -15.23
C VAL A 178 55.61 11.30 -15.01
N LYS A 179 56.20 10.44 -15.85
CA LYS A 179 57.61 10.03 -15.76
C LYS A 179 58.56 10.77 -16.71
N ASP A 180 58.06 11.74 -17.48
CA ASP A 180 58.86 12.65 -18.34
C ASP A 180 58.93 14.06 -17.73
#